data_AF-A0A2N3F2J6-F1
#
_entry.id   AF-A0A2N3F2J6-F1
#
_cell.length_a   1.000
_cell.length_b   1.000
_cell.length_c   1.000
_cell.angle_alpha   90.00
_cell.angle_beta   90.00
_cell.angle_gamma   90.00
#
_symmetry.space_group_name_H-M   'P 1'
#
loop_
_entity.id
_entity.type
_entity.pdbx_description
1 polymer ?
#
loop_
_entity_poly.entity_id
_entity_poly.type
_entity_poly.pdbx_seq_one_letter_code
_entity_poly.pdbx_strand_id
1 'polypeptide(L)'
;MPTRHLHLTPWRVAVAALATVWVLVLLSLVVSPRIAVLALAAFALAGAAARVASPLRRAFVVRRRVVDVIVLLVFGVVLGYLGLTAALG
;
A
#
# COMPACT_ATOMS: atom_id res chain seq x y z
N MET A 1 18.82 -20.27 -24.89
CA MET A 1 18.87 -19.19 -23.86
C MET A 1 17.60 -19.25 -23.03
N PRO A 2 17.66 -19.48 -21.71
CA PRO A 2 16.45 -19.47 -20.88
C PRO A 2 16.03 -18.03 -20.59
N THR A 3 14.90 -17.59 -21.15
CA THR A 3 14.26 -16.32 -20.84
C THR A 3 13.77 -16.34 -19.40
N ARG A 4 14.46 -15.61 -18.52
CA ARG A 4 14.01 -15.40 -17.14
C ARG A 4 12.71 -14.62 -17.17
N HIS A 5 11.58 -15.32 -17.01
CA HIS A 5 10.29 -14.70 -16.68
C HIS A 5 10.40 -14.10 -15.28
N LEU A 6 10.95 -12.89 -15.21
CA LEU A 6 10.84 -12.03 -14.04
C LEU A 6 9.34 -11.81 -13.84
N HIS A 7 8.75 -12.49 -12.86
CA HIS A 7 7.45 -12.14 -12.29
C HIS A 7 7.60 -10.78 -11.59
N LEU A 8 7.81 -9.74 -12.39
CA LEU A 8 7.58 -8.36 -11.98
C LEU A 8 6.07 -8.27 -11.72
N THR A 9 5.70 -7.58 -10.65
CA THR A 9 4.31 -7.24 -10.33
C THR A 9 3.60 -6.89 -11.64
N PRO A 10 2.45 -7.52 -11.98
CA PRO A 10 1.83 -7.28 -13.28
C PRO A 10 1.63 -5.78 -13.45
N TRP A 11 2.04 -5.22 -14.58
CA TRP A 11 2.02 -3.76 -14.79
C TRP A 11 0.66 -3.15 -14.42
N ARG A 12 -0.42 -3.90 -14.71
CA ARG A 12 -1.81 -3.58 -14.36
C ARG A 12 -2.01 -3.34 -12.87
N VAL A 13 -1.40 -4.15 -12.01
CA VAL A 13 -1.49 -4.02 -10.54
C VAL A 13 -0.73 -2.78 -10.07
N ALA A 14 0.44 -2.51 -10.64
CA ALA A 14 1.21 -1.32 -10.30
C ALA A 14 0.46 -0.03 -10.70
N VAL A 15 -0.11 -0.01 -11.90
CA VAL A 15 -0.92 1.12 -12.39
C VAL A 15 -2.19 1.28 -11.57
N ALA A 16 -2.90 0.19 -11.27
CA ALA A 16 -4.11 0.26 -10.45
C ALA A 16 -3.80 0.84 -9.06
N ALA A 17 -2.74 0.36 -8.40
CA ALA A 17 -2.33 0.89 -7.10
C ALA A 17 -1.95 2.37 -7.17
N LEU A 18 -1.20 2.78 -8.21
CA LEU A 18 -0.83 4.17 -8.41
C LEU A 18 -2.06 5.06 -8.63
N ALA A 19 -3.01 4.60 -9.46
CA ALA A 19 -4.26 5.29 -9.70
C ALA A 19 -5.09 5.43 -8.42
N THR A 20 -5.17 4.38 -7.59
CA THR A 20 -5.86 4.44 -6.30
C THR A 20 -5.26 5.51 -5.38
N VAL A 21 -3.92 5.57 -5.29
CA VAL A 21 -3.25 6.61 -4.48
C VAL A 21 -3.58 8.01 -5.01
N TRP A 22 -3.52 8.22 -6.33
CA TRP A 22 -3.88 9.50 -6.94
C TRP A 22 -5.32 9.89 -6.64
N VAL A 23 -6.27 8.96 -6.75
CA VAL A 23 -7.68 9.21 -6.44
C VAL A 23 -7.85 9.61 -4.98
N LEU A 24 -7.18 8.93 -4.05
CA LEU A 24 -7.24 9.26 -2.62
C LEU A 24 -6.64 10.64 -2.32
N VAL A 25 -5.56 11.01 -2.99
CA VAL A 25 -4.95 12.35 -2.87
C VAL A 25 -5.90 13.41 -3.43
N LEU A 26 -6.49 13.19 -4.60
CA LEU A 26 -7.46 14.14 -5.17
C LEU A 26 -8.72 14.26 -4.30
N LEU A 27 -9.16 13.16 -3.68
CA LEU A 27 -10.27 13.15 -2.73
C LEU A 27 -10.01 14.06 -1.52
N SER A 28 -8.75 14.22 -1.10
CA SER A 28 -8.38 15.12 0.00
C SER A 28 -8.69 16.58 -0.30
N LEU A 29 -8.71 16.96 -1.59
CA LEU A 29 -9.01 18.32 -2.04
C LEU A 29 -10.52 18.60 -2.07
N VAL A 30 -11.35 17.55 -2.19
CA VAL A 30 -12.80 17.67 -2.43
C VAL A 30 -13.63 17.39 -1.18
N VAL A 31 -13.24 16.41 -0.36
CA VAL A 31 -14.06 15.91 0.76
C VAL A 31 -13.55 16.41 2.11
N SER A 32 -12.39 15.92 2.53
CA SER A 32 -11.67 16.36 3.73
C SER A 32 -10.31 15.67 3.73
N PRO A 33 -9.24 16.36 4.14
CA PRO A 33 -7.92 15.76 4.30
C PRO A 33 -7.94 14.59 5.29
N ARG A 34 -8.80 14.65 6.32
CA ARG A 34 -8.91 13.60 7.33
C ARG A 34 -9.38 12.28 6.74
N ILE A 35 -10.44 12.34 5.93
CA ILE A 35 -11.03 11.15 5.30
C ILE A 35 -10.05 10.54 4.30
N ALA A 36 -9.37 11.36 3.51
CA ALA A 36 -8.36 10.89 2.56
C ALA A 36 -7.18 10.19 3.26
N VAL A 37 -6.68 10.75 4.36
CA VAL A 37 -5.59 10.16 5.15
C VAL A 37 -6.00 8.83 5.77
N LEU A 38 -7.22 8.73 6.34
CA LEU A 38 -7.73 7.48 6.91
C LEU A 38 -7.97 6.42 5.83
N ALA A 39 -8.48 6.80 4.66
CA ALA A 39 -8.65 5.90 3.54
C ALA A 39 -7.29 5.38 3.02
N LEU A 40 -6.27 6.24 2.98
CA LEU A 40 -4.90 5.85 2.63
C LEU A 40 -4.29 4.92 3.66
N ALA A 41 -4.55 5.15 4.96
CA ALA A 41 -4.14 4.25 6.04
C ALA A 41 -4.77 2.85 5.86
N ALA A 42 -6.08 2.80 5.61
CA ALA A 42 -6.79 1.56 5.35
C ALA A 42 -6.26 0.84 4.11
N PHE A 43 -5.96 1.58 3.03
CA PHE A 43 -5.37 1.03 1.81
C PHE A 43 -3.97 0.44 2.05
N ALA A 44 -3.14 1.11 2.85
CA ALA A 44 -1.81 0.60 3.22
C ALA A 44 -1.91 -0.71 4.01
N LEU A 45 -2.82 -0.78 5.00
CA LEU A 45 -3.06 -1.99 5.77
C LEU A 45 -3.62 -3.14 4.92
N ALA A 46 -4.55 -2.84 4.00
CA ALA A 46 -5.04 -3.82 3.03
C ALA A 46 -3.91 -4.33 2.12
N GLY A 47 -3.00 -3.46 1.70
CA GLY A 47 -1.80 -3.83 0.94
C GLY A 47 -0.84 -4.74 1.72
N ALA A 48 -0.71 -4.54 3.04
CA ALA A 48 0.05 -5.43 3.91
C ALA A 48 -0.63 -6.80 4.03
N ALA A 49 -1.94 -6.83 4.28
CA ALA A 49 -2.73 -8.06 4.38
C ALA A 49 -2.69 -8.87 3.07
N ALA A 50 -2.85 -8.22 1.92
CA ALA A 50 -2.77 -8.86 0.61
C ALA A 50 -1.39 -9.50 0.38
N ARG A 51 -0.32 -8.82 0.80
CA ARG A 51 1.03 -9.38 0.73
C ARG A 51 1.16 -10.58 1.65
N VAL A 52 0.65 -10.55 2.88
CA VAL A 52 0.65 -11.68 3.83
C VAL A 52 -0.16 -12.87 3.33
N ALA A 53 -1.24 -12.66 2.57
CA ALA A 53 -2.04 -13.72 1.97
C ALA A 53 -1.42 -14.31 0.70
N SER A 54 -0.56 -13.57 0.00
CA SER A 54 0.05 -14.04 -1.26
C SER A 54 1.01 -15.22 -1.06
N PRO A 55 0.92 -16.29 -1.87
CA PRO A 55 1.75 -17.48 -1.73
C PRO A 55 3.23 -17.20 -2.08
N LEU A 56 4.12 -17.67 -1.20
CA LEU A 56 5.57 -17.49 -1.31
C LEU A 56 6.19 -18.58 -2.19
N ARG A 57 6.85 -18.19 -3.29
CA ARG A 57 7.49 -19.16 -4.22
C ARG A 57 8.99 -19.38 -4.00
N ARG A 58 9.72 -18.51 -3.27
CA ARG A 58 11.19 -18.62 -3.06
C ARG A 58 11.67 -17.96 -1.76
N ALA A 59 12.73 -18.49 -1.14
CA ALA A 59 13.30 -17.99 0.12
C ALA A 59 13.77 -16.52 0.07
N PHE A 60 14.38 -16.07 -1.04
CA PHE A 60 14.79 -14.66 -1.22
C PHE A 60 13.59 -13.69 -1.29
N VAL A 61 12.40 -14.17 -1.63
CA VAL A 61 11.18 -13.34 -1.66
C VAL A 61 10.67 -13.07 -0.24
N VAL A 62 11.01 -13.93 0.74
CA VAL A 62 10.54 -13.81 2.12
C VAL A 62 11.08 -12.55 2.79
N ARG A 63 12.41 -12.29 2.73
CA ARG A 63 13.02 -11.10 3.34
C ARG A 63 12.44 -9.80 2.76
N ARG A 64 12.34 -9.73 1.43
CA ARG A 64 11.80 -8.54 0.75
C ARG A 64 10.32 -8.32 1.09
N ARG A 65 9.53 -9.39 1.17
CA ARG A 65 8.12 -9.34 1.57
C ARG A 65 7.94 -8.88 3.01
N VAL A 66 8.78 -9.36 3.94
CA VAL A 66 8.73 -8.94 5.35
C VAL A 66 8.97 -7.43 5.46
N VAL A 67 10.00 -6.92 4.79
CA VAL A 67 10.28 -5.47 4.78
C VAL A 67 9.09 -4.69 4.21
N ASP A 68 8.54 -5.13 3.08
CA ASP A 68 7.40 -4.47 2.43
C ASP A 68 6.13 -4.46 3.31
N VAL A 69 5.84 -5.58 3.98
CA VAL A 69 4.73 -5.68 4.94
C VAL A 69 4.96 -4.76 6.13
N ILE A 70 6.17 -4.76 6.73
CA ILE A 70 6.50 -3.88 7.86
C ILE A 70 6.35 -2.42 7.46
N VAL A 71 6.87 -2.03 6.29
CA VAL A 71 6.77 -0.65 5.80
C VAL A 71 5.30 -0.24 5.63
N LEU A 72 4.46 -1.08 5.02
CA LEU A 72 3.03 -0.77 4.86
C LEU A 72 2.28 -0.72 6.19
N LEU A 73 2.65 -1.59 7.13
CA LEU A 73 2.02 -1.65 8.44
C LEU A 73 2.39 -0.39 9.25
N VAL A 74 3.67 -0.04 9.32
CA VAL A 74 4.15 1.20 9.96
C VAL A 74 3.53 2.42 9.29
N PHE A 75 3.51 2.47 7.96
CA PHE A 75 2.92 3.59 7.23
C PHE A 75 1.41 3.72 7.50
N GLY A 76 0.68 2.61 7.48
CA GLY A 76 -0.75 2.58 7.81
C GLY A 76 -1.03 3.02 9.24
N VAL A 77 -0.22 2.59 10.22
CA VAL A 77 -0.34 3.01 11.62
C VAL A 77 -0.04 4.51 11.78
N VAL A 78 1.02 5.01 11.17
CA VAL A 78 1.38 6.44 11.22
C VAL A 78 0.30 7.30 10.59
N LEU A 79 -0.20 6.92 9.40
CA LEU A 79 -1.31 7.63 8.76
C LEU A 79 -2.60 7.55 9.57
N GLY A 80 -2.90 6.40 10.16
CA GLY A 80 -4.07 6.22 11.02
C GLY A 80 -3.99 7.11 12.26
N TYR A 81 -2.83 7.12 12.93
CA TYR A 81 -2.55 8.03 14.03
C TYR A 81 -2.74 9.48 13.58
N LEU A 82 -2.09 9.90 12.49
CA LEU A 82 -2.19 11.26 11.96
C LEU A 82 -3.64 11.65 11.63
N GLY A 83 -4.38 10.77 10.97
CA GLY A 83 -5.80 10.97 10.63
C GLY A 83 -6.71 11.11 11.85
N LEU A 84 -6.36 10.45 12.95
CA LEU A 84 -7.13 10.49 14.19
C LEU A 84 -6.75 11.68 15.07
N THR A 85 -5.47 12.03 15.15
CA THR A 85 -4.93 12.99 16.12
C THR A 85 -4.63 14.37 15.54
N ALA A 86 -4.31 14.47 14.25
CA ALA A 86 -4.07 15.77 13.64
C ALA A 86 -5.41 16.47 13.38
N ALA A 87 -5.45 17.79 13.60
CA ALA A 87 -6.54 18.66 13.19
C ALA A 87 -6.49 18.84 11.66
N LEU A 88 -6.77 17.75 10.96
CA LEU A 88 -7.01 17.72 9.53
C LEU A 88 -8.47 18.15 9.36
N GLY A 89 -8.67 19.37 8.86
CA GLY A 89 -9.94 20.10 8.81
C GLY A 89 -11.16 19.32 8.35
#